data_AF-A0A3L8Q8S7-F1
#
_entry.id   AF-A0A3L8Q8S7-F1
#
_cell.length_a   1.000
_cell.length_b   1.000
_cell.length_c   1.000
_cell.angle_alpha   90.00
_cell.angle_beta   90.00
_cell.angle_gamma   90.00
#
_symmetry.space_group_name_H-M   'P 1'
#
loop_
_entity.id
_entity.type
_entity.pdbx_description
1 polymer ?
#
loop_
_entity_poly.entity_id
_entity_poly.type
_entity_poly.pdbx_seq_one_letter_code
_entity_poly.pdbx_strand_id
1 'polypeptide(L)'
;MFGKLGNQRESQQPREDTSSSSVSTFVPQPATAGSLEMDLAAAVEVTIITTSPIKIQTGVKGPIMINGQTVGGLLLGRSSASVMGLFVLPGVIDADYTGEIMIMAHTPFPPIRIQQGQRIAQLLPLPQLSKGIVPAHGVKRGKGGFGSTGGIDLSTRPKKTVELRYQLAAGVARASLYFHNYWGGRNDIS
;
A
#
# COMPACT_ATOMS: atom_id res chain seq x y z
N MET A 1 -40.69 51.29 41.03
CA MET A 1 -39.50 52.15 40.83
C MET A 1 -38.83 51.68 39.55
N PHE A 2 -38.58 52.61 38.62
CA PHE A 2 -38.13 52.39 37.25
C PHE A 2 -36.68 51.92 37.14
N GLY A 3 -36.35 51.14 36.10
CA GLY A 3 -34.97 50.89 35.66
C GLY A 3 -34.93 50.09 34.35
N LYS A 4 -34.51 50.75 33.27
CA LYS A 4 -34.54 50.33 31.85
C LYS A 4 -33.15 49.86 31.37
N LEU A 5 -33.18 49.05 30.30
CA LEU A 5 -32.19 48.84 29.23
C LEU A 5 -30.82 48.19 29.51
N GLY A 6 -30.58 47.12 28.73
CA GLY A 6 -29.27 46.60 28.36
C GLY A 6 -29.41 45.67 27.17
N ASN A 7 -29.50 46.25 25.97
CA ASN A 7 -29.66 45.55 24.70
C ASN A 7 -28.26 45.16 24.20
N GLN A 8 -27.89 43.89 24.20
CA GLN A 8 -26.68 43.40 23.53
C GLN A 8 -27.06 42.51 22.35
N ARG A 9 -26.90 43.09 21.15
CA ARG A 9 -26.89 42.38 19.88
C ARG A 9 -25.50 41.76 19.74
N GLU A 10 -25.41 40.44 19.90
CA GLU A 10 -24.21 39.71 19.52
C GLU A 10 -24.36 39.25 18.06
N SER A 11 -23.41 39.70 17.25
CA SER A 11 -23.32 39.53 15.81
C SER A 11 -23.22 38.06 15.42
N GLN A 12 -24.20 37.58 14.66
CA GLN A 12 -24.06 36.34 13.88
C GLN A 12 -23.00 36.57 12.79
N GLN A 13 -21.86 35.91 12.91
CA GLN A 13 -20.90 35.77 11.82
C GLN A 13 -21.32 34.62 10.88
N PRO A 14 -21.05 34.72 9.56
CA PRO A 14 -21.61 33.82 8.56
C PRO A 14 -21.05 32.40 8.67
N ARG A 15 -21.89 31.41 8.34
CA ARG A 15 -21.47 30.02 8.13
C ARG A 15 -20.55 29.98 6.92
N GLU A 16 -19.26 29.73 7.14
CA GLU A 16 -18.37 29.30 6.08
C GLU A 16 -18.69 27.84 5.73
N ASP A 17 -19.34 27.66 4.59
CA ASP A 17 -19.42 26.40 3.89
C ASP A 17 -18.01 25.98 3.44
N THR A 18 -17.25 25.37 4.35
CA THR A 18 -16.06 24.61 3.96
C THR A 18 -16.48 23.18 3.68
N SER A 19 -16.71 22.90 2.40
CA SER A 19 -16.58 21.59 1.81
C SER A 19 -15.15 21.08 2.02
N SER A 20 -14.82 20.69 3.25
CA SER A 20 -13.61 19.94 3.54
C SER A 20 -13.85 18.53 3.06
N SER A 21 -13.37 18.23 1.85
CA SER A 21 -13.12 16.86 1.43
C SER A 21 -12.07 16.30 2.39
N SER A 22 -12.51 15.78 3.53
CA SER A 22 -11.68 15.11 4.50
C SER A 22 -11.10 13.88 3.82
N VAL A 23 -9.93 14.04 3.21
CA VAL A 23 -9.08 12.90 2.85
C VAL A 23 -8.75 12.26 4.19
N SER A 24 -9.48 11.21 4.52
CA SER A 24 -9.23 10.34 5.65
C SER A 24 -7.83 9.77 5.47
N THR A 25 -6.82 10.42 6.06
CA THR A 25 -5.49 9.84 6.23
C THR A 25 -5.67 8.71 7.22
N PHE A 26 -5.89 7.50 6.71
CA PHE A 26 -5.90 6.30 7.54
C PHE A 26 -4.50 6.16 8.13
N VAL A 27 -4.38 6.38 9.44
CA VAL A 27 -3.17 6.14 10.20
C VAL A 27 -3.31 4.74 10.82
N PRO A 28 -2.50 3.76 10.38
CA PRO A 28 -2.49 2.43 10.99
C PRO A 28 -2.34 2.54 12.51
N GLN A 29 -3.07 1.72 13.27
CA GLN A 29 -3.02 1.71 14.74
C GLN A 29 -2.45 0.39 15.25
N PRO A 30 -1.73 0.40 16.38
CA PRO A 30 -1.33 -0.82 17.05
C PRO A 30 -2.55 -1.67 17.45
N ALA A 31 -2.45 -2.99 17.34
CA ALA A 31 -3.54 -3.90 17.73
C ALA A 31 -3.77 -3.92 19.25
N THR A 32 -2.72 -3.69 20.03
CA THR A 32 -2.73 -3.62 21.50
C THR A 32 -1.75 -2.55 21.98
N ALA A 33 -1.83 -2.16 23.25
CA ALA A 33 -0.87 -1.21 23.85
C ALA A 33 0.59 -1.72 23.84
N GLY A 34 0.81 -3.04 23.77
CA GLY A 34 2.13 -3.65 23.65
C GLY A 34 2.54 -4.00 22.21
N SER A 35 1.68 -3.73 21.22
CA SER A 35 1.98 -4.04 19.83
C SER A 35 3.06 -3.09 19.30
N LEU A 36 4.14 -3.67 18.78
CA LEU A 36 5.22 -2.91 18.12
C LEU A 36 4.84 -2.48 16.69
N GLU A 37 3.70 -2.95 16.21
CA GLU A 37 3.38 -3.04 14.79
C GLU A 37 1.97 -2.52 14.53
N MET A 38 1.74 -1.99 13.33
CA MET A 38 0.44 -1.52 12.90
C MET A 38 -0.03 -2.32 11.69
N ASP A 39 -1.18 -2.97 11.80
CA ASP A 39 -1.70 -3.83 10.72
C ASP A 39 -2.05 -3.01 9.47
N LEU A 40 -1.78 -3.57 8.30
CA LEU A 40 -2.15 -3.05 6.99
C LEU A 40 -3.14 -3.99 6.30
N ALA A 41 -4.24 -3.41 5.83
CA ALA A 41 -5.31 -4.11 5.12
C ALA A 41 -5.22 -3.90 3.61
N ALA A 42 -5.75 -4.87 2.85
CA ALA A 42 -6.01 -4.67 1.43
C ALA A 42 -7.13 -3.65 1.22
N ALA A 43 -6.89 -2.60 0.45
CA ALA A 43 -7.90 -1.58 0.14
C ALA A 43 -8.94 -2.04 -0.89
N VAL A 44 -8.63 -3.09 -1.65
CA VAL A 44 -9.49 -3.68 -2.68
C VAL A 44 -9.41 -5.20 -2.60
N GLU A 45 -10.45 -5.87 -3.10
CA GLU A 45 -10.41 -7.32 -3.26
C GLU A 45 -9.40 -7.71 -4.34
N VAL A 46 -8.59 -8.74 -4.07
CA VAL A 46 -7.57 -9.24 -4.99
C VAL A 46 -7.58 -10.77 -5.00
N THR A 47 -7.54 -11.36 -6.20
CA THR A 47 -7.31 -12.80 -6.35
C THR A 47 -5.94 -13.04 -7.00
N ILE A 48 -5.04 -13.70 -6.28
CA ILE A 48 -3.70 -14.05 -6.77
C ILE A 48 -3.80 -15.37 -7.51
N ILE A 49 -3.72 -15.33 -8.83
CA ILE A 49 -3.82 -16.52 -9.72
C ILE A 49 -2.46 -17.00 -10.24
N THR A 50 -1.37 -16.33 -9.86
CA THR A 50 0.00 -16.66 -10.32
C THR A 50 0.92 -16.84 -9.12
N THR A 51 2.09 -17.43 -9.35
CA THR A 51 3.15 -17.52 -8.33
C THR A 51 4.07 -16.29 -8.29
N SER A 52 3.91 -15.38 -9.25
CA SER A 52 4.69 -14.14 -9.31
C SER A 52 4.22 -13.14 -8.26
N PRO A 53 5.13 -12.34 -7.66
CA PRO A 53 4.73 -11.29 -6.73
C PRO A 53 3.81 -10.26 -7.37
N ILE A 54 2.81 -9.83 -6.62
CA ILE A 54 1.85 -8.79 -7.02
C ILE A 54 1.87 -7.61 -6.05
N LYS A 55 1.37 -6.46 -6.52
CA LYS A 55 1.06 -5.31 -5.68
C LYS A 55 -0.36 -5.39 -5.17
N ILE A 56 -0.54 -5.14 -3.89
CA ILE A 56 -1.85 -4.99 -3.25
C ILE A 56 -1.90 -3.58 -2.65
N GLN A 57 -2.93 -2.82 -3.03
CA GLN A 57 -3.18 -1.47 -2.52
C GLN A 57 -3.59 -1.53 -1.05
N THR A 58 -3.18 -0.53 -0.28
CA THR A 58 -3.59 -0.37 1.12
C THR A 58 -4.41 0.89 1.35
N GLY A 59 -4.38 1.84 0.41
CA GLY A 59 -4.93 3.18 0.57
C GLY A 59 -4.15 4.05 1.57
N VAL A 60 -3.14 3.50 2.25
CA VAL A 60 -2.34 4.21 3.25
C VAL A 60 -1.23 4.96 2.54
N LYS A 61 -1.19 6.28 2.72
CA LYS A 61 -0.14 7.14 2.17
C LYS A 61 0.83 7.56 3.26
N GLY A 62 2.11 7.56 2.91
CA GLY A 62 3.13 8.18 3.75
C GLY A 62 3.10 9.71 3.65
N PRO A 63 3.90 10.42 4.45
CA PRO A 63 4.84 9.88 5.42
C PRO A 63 4.16 9.24 6.64
N ILE A 64 4.80 8.24 7.25
CA ILE A 64 4.30 7.64 8.49
C ILE A 64 4.62 8.60 9.64
N MET A 65 3.59 8.98 10.39
CA MET A 65 3.70 9.91 11.51
C MET A 65 3.38 9.22 12.82
N ILE A 66 4.32 9.21 13.76
CA ILE A 66 4.15 8.67 15.11
C ILE A 66 4.58 9.71 16.12
N ASN A 67 3.70 10.05 17.06
CA ASN A 67 3.93 11.07 18.09
C ASN A 67 4.43 12.41 17.51
N GLY A 68 3.87 12.82 16.36
CA GLY A 68 4.25 14.06 15.67
C GLY A 68 5.57 14.01 14.91
N GLN A 69 6.25 12.87 14.86
CA GLN A 69 7.51 12.68 14.15
C GLN A 69 7.33 11.77 12.94
N THR A 70 8.01 12.14 11.85
CA THR A 70 8.11 11.29 10.67
C THR A 70 9.08 10.15 10.94
N VAL A 71 8.65 8.92 10.67
CA VAL A 71 9.44 7.71 10.87
C VAL A 71 9.44 6.85 9.60
N GLY A 72 10.52 6.10 9.41
CA GLY A 72 10.53 5.01 8.44
C GLY A 72 9.91 3.75 9.04
N GLY A 73 9.88 2.67 8.27
CA GLY A 73 9.46 1.39 8.80
C GLY A 73 9.75 0.20 7.91
N LEU A 74 9.61 -0.97 8.51
CA LEU A 74 9.71 -2.26 7.83
C LEU A 74 8.29 -2.82 7.64
N LEU A 75 7.89 -3.02 6.39
CA LEU A 75 6.66 -3.70 6.02
C LEU A 75 6.92 -5.20 5.97
N LEU A 76 6.15 -5.96 6.76
CA LEU A 76 6.26 -7.41 6.90
C LEU A 76 4.90 -8.09 6.71
N GLY A 77 4.90 -9.39 6.43
CA GLY A 77 3.69 -10.21 6.44
C GLY A 77 3.25 -10.55 7.85
N ARG A 78 1.93 -10.59 8.06
CA ARG A 78 1.38 -11.12 9.32
C ARG A 78 1.60 -12.62 9.36
N SER A 79 1.93 -13.17 10.53
CA SER A 79 2.08 -14.62 10.71
C SER A 79 0.84 -15.40 10.26
N SER A 80 -0.35 -14.85 10.50
CA SER A 80 -1.63 -15.44 10.05
C SER A 80 -1.73 -15.53 8.52
N ALA A 81 -1.19 -14.56 7.78
CA ALA A 81 -1.16 -14.60 6.32
C ALA A 81 -0.19 -15.68 5.82
N SER A 82 1.00 -15.78 6.44
CA SER A 82 1.99 -16.80 6.11
C SER A 82 1.47 -18.22 6.33
N VAL A 83 0.74 -18.46 7.43
CA VAL A 83 0.10 -19.77 7.70
C VAL A 83 -0.95 -20.12 6.64
N MET A 84 -1.60 -19.12 6.03
CA MET A 84 -2.54 -19.31 4.92
C MET A 84 -1.84 -19.43 3.54
N GLY A 85 -0.51 -19.51 3.51
CA GLY A 85 0.27 -19.64 2.27
C GLY A 85 0.43 -18.34 1.48
N LEU A 86 0.13 -17.19 2.09
CA LEU A 86 0.36 -15.87 1.52
C LEU A 86 1.63 -15.26 2.12
N PHE A 87 2.65 -15.06 1.30
CA PHE A 87 3.93 -14.50 1.72
C PHE A 87 4.05 -13.05 1.27
N VAL A 88 4.20 -12.15 2.24
CA VAL A 88 4.51 -10.74 1.97
C VAL A 88 6.02 -10.60 1.89
N LEU A 89 6.51 -10.03 0.79
CA LEU A 89 7.92 -9.71 0.62
C LEU A 89 8.26 -8.49 1.49
N PRO A 90 9.32 -8.56 2.33
CA PRO A 90 9.71 -7.44 3.17
C PRO A 90 9.99 -6.17 2.35
N GLY A 91 9.53 -5.03 2.85
CA GLY A 91 9.73 -3.73 2.22
C GLY A 91 10.22 -2.68 3.21
N VAL A 92 11.20 -1.86 2.79
CA VAL A 92 11.61 -0.68 3.57
C VAL A 92 10.80 0.52 3.08
N ILE A 93 10.10 1.16 4.02
CA ILE A 93 9.38 2.41 3.81
C ILE A 93 10.23 3.53 4.40
N ASP A 94 10.73 4.41 3.53
CA ASP A 94 11.52 5.55 3.98
C ASP A 94 10.65 6.58 4.70
N ALA A 95 11.27 7.30 5.62
CA ALA A 95 10.59 8.33 6.41
C ALA A 95 9.99 9.43 5.51
N ASP A 96 10.68 9.83 4.46
CA ASP A 96 10.22 10.86 3.51
C ASP A 96 9.34 10.31 2.36
N TYR A 97 8.94 9.03 2.41
CA TYR A 97 8.07 8.46 1.39
C TYR A 97 6.66 9.05 1.46
N THR A 98 6.20 9.64 0.34
CA THR A 98 4.89 10.32 0.24
C THR A 98 3.88 9.55 -0.62
N GLY A 99 4.29 8.40 -1.16
CA GLY A 99 3.42 7.55 -1.97
C GLY A 99 2.51 6.65 -1.13
N GLU A 100 1.72 5.84 -1.83
CA GLU A 100 0.94 4.78 -1.20
C GLU A 100 1.85 3.61 -0.77
N ILE A 101 1.71 3.18 0.48
CA ILE A 101 2.41 2.01 1.01
C ILE A 101 1.74 0.77 0.43
N MET A 102 2.32 0.19 -0.60
CA MET A 102 1.78 -1.03 -1.21
C MET A 102 2.29 -2.28 -0.48
N ILE A 103 1.51 -3.35 -0.50
CA ILE A 103 1.94 -4.67 -0.04
C ILE A 103 2.40 -5.46 -1.26
N MET A 104 3.65 -5.92 -1.25
CA MET A 104 4.13 -6.87 -2.26
C MET A 104 3.94 -8.27 -1.71
N ALA A 105 3.09 -9.08 -2.35
CA ALA A 105 2.77 -10.42 -1.88
C ALA A 105 2.84 -11.45 -2.99
N HIS A 106 3.18 -12.68 -2.64
CA HIS A 106 3.13 -13.82 -3.54
C HIS A 106 2.63 -15.06 -2.80
N THR A 107 2.24 -16.08 -3.56
CA THR A 107 1.91 -17.39 -3.02
C THR A 107 2.46 -18.48 -3.94
N PRO A 108 3.04 -19.57 -3.41
CA PRO A 108 3.35 -20.75 -4.20
C PRO A 108 2.11 -21.60 -4.51
N PHE A 109 0.95 -21.30 -3.90
CA PHE A 109 -0.28 -22.11 -3.99
C PHE A 109 -1.49 -21.29 -4.50
N PRO A 110 -1.45 -20.73 -5.73
CA PRO A 110 -2.62 -20.05 -6.27
C PRO A 110 -3.78 -21.03 -6.53
N PRO A 111 -5.07 -20.59 -6.45
CA PRO A 111 -5.49 -19.22 -6.18
C PRO A 111 -5.61 -18.88 -4.70
N ILE A 112 -5.26 -17.63 -4.32
CA ILE A 112 -5.61 -17.05 -3.01
C ILE A 112 -6.48 -15.82 -3.23
N ARG A 113 -7.67 -15.79 -2.61
CA ARG A 113 -8.55 -14.62 -2.57
C ARG A 113 -8.33 -13.82 -1.28
N ILE A 114 -8.05 -12.55 -1.43
CA ILE A 114 -7.86 -11.58 -0.35
C ILE A 114 -9.03 -10.59 -0.42
N GLN A 115 -9.84 -10.56 0.63
CA GLN A 115 -10.98 -9.65 0.68
C GLN A 115 -10.54 -8.22 0.98
N GLN A 116 -11.32 -7.25 0.51
CA GLN A 116 -11.17 -5.86 0.95
C GLN A 116 -11.26 -5.78 2.48
N GLY A 117 -10.37 -4.99 3.09
CA GLY A 117 -10.29 -4.83 4.55
C GLY A 117 -9.54 -5.96 5.27
N GLN A 118 -9.16 -7.03 4.58
CA GLN A 118 -8.39 -8.12 5.20
C GLN A 118 -6.96 -7.67 5.53
N ARG A 119 -6.59 -7.77 6.81
CA ARG A 119 -5.26 -7.41 7.32
C ARG A 119 -4.28 -8.52 7.00
N ILE A 120 -3.31 -8.25 6.11
CA ILE A 120 -2.36 -9.26 5.58
C ILE A 120 -0.89 -8.89 5.81
N ALA A 121 -0.61 -7.61 6.08
CA ALA A 121 0.72 -7.11 6.37
C ALA A 121 0.70 -6.27 7.64
N GLN A 122 1.89 -5.93 8.12
CA GLN A 122 2.10 -5.11 9.30
C GLN A 122 3.31 -4.21 9.09
N LEU A 123 3.25 -3.01 9.64
CA LEU A 123 4.30 -2.01 9.59
C LEU A 123 4.97 -1.91 10.95
N LEU A 124 6.28 -2.15 11.00
CA LEU A 124 7.13 -1.88 12.16
C LEU A 124 7.80 -0.52 11.99
N PRO A 125 7.45 0.49 12.79
CA PRO A 125 8.16 1.76 12.78
C PRO A 125 9.61 1.60 13.24
N LEU A 126 10.53 2.26 12.56
CA LEU A 126 11.95 2.25 12.90
C LEU A 126 12.50 3.68 12.98
N PRO A 127 13.39 3.98 13.95
CA PRO A 127 14.07 5.27 13.99
C PRO A 127 14.99 5.42 12.78
N GLN A 128 15.04 6.62 12.20
CA GLN A 128 15.96 6.93 11.12
C GLN A 128 17.37 7.17 11.67
N LEU A 129 18.17 6.11 11.82
CA LEU A 129 19.55 6.20 12.30
C LEU A 129 20.49 6.94 11.32
N SER A 130 20.11 7.04 10.04
CA SER A 130 20.84 7.79 9.01
C SER A 130 20.56 9.30 9.02
N LYS A 131 19.73 9.79 9.94
CA LYS A 131 19.37 11.21 10.01
C LYS A 131 20.64 12.05 10.24
N GLY A 132 20.87 13.03 9.37
CA GLY A 132 22.05 13.91 9.42
C GLY A 132 23.26 13.40 8.62
N ILE A 133 23.21 12.18 8.07
CA ILE A 133 24.20 11.72 7.09
C ILE A 133 23.87 12.36 5.74
N VAL A 134 24.87 12.97 5.09
CA VAL A 134 24.71 13.57 3.77
C VAL A 134 24.44 12.46 2.73
N PRO A 135 23.33 12.51 1.97
CA PRO A 135 23.05 11.50 0.96
C PRO A 135 24.13 11.44 -0.12
N ALA A 136 24.51 10.24 -0.56
CA ALA A 136 25.46 10.06 -1.66
C ALA A 136 24.95 10.65 -2.99
N HIS A 137 23.63 10.78 -3.14
CA HIS A 137 22.96 11.39 -4.28
C HIS A 137 21.91 12.37 -3.75
N GLY A 138 21.92 13.63 -4.20
CA GLY A 138 21.07 14.72 -3.68
C GLY A 138 19.57 14.63 -4.03
N VAL A 139 19.05 13.43 -4.30
CA VAL A 139 17.68 13.23 -4.78
C VAL A 139 16.79 12.86 -3.59
N LYS A 140 15.77 13.68 -3.33
CA LYS A 140 14.68 13.32 -2.40
C LYS A 140 13.88 12.16 -2.97
N ARG A 141 13.54 11.16 -2.14
CA ARG A 141 12.71 10.06 -2.61
C ARG A 141 11.29 10.58 -2.86
N GLY A 142 10.81 10.42 -4.09
CA GLY A 142 9.47 10.86 -4.49
C GLY A 142 8.39 9.81 -4.21
N LYS A 143 7.32 9.83 -5.00
CA LYS A 143 6.25 8.81 -4.95
C LYS A 143 6.68 7.43 -5.48
N GLY A 144 7.86 7.33 -6.08
CA GLY A 144 8.40 6.08 -6.63
C GLY A 144 8.79 5.10 -5.53
N GLY A 145 8.16 3.92 -5.53
CA GLY A 145 8.49 2.79 -4.68
C GLY A 145 8.96 1.59 -5.50
N PHE A 146 9.54 0.58 -4.83
CA PHE A 146 9.80 -0.77 -5.38
C PHE A 146 10.61 -0.80 -6.71
N GLY A 147 11.89 -0.40 -6.66
CA GLY A 147 12.78 -0.49 -7.83
C GLY A 147 12.78 0.73 -8.75
N SER A 148 12.19 1.85 -8.34
CA SER A 148 12.24 3.12 -9.09
C SER A 148 13.65 3.70 -9.25
N THR A 149 14.64 3.17 -8.54
CA THR A 149 16.03 3.68 -8.51
C THR A 149 17.04 2.71 -9.13
N GLY A 150 16.59 1.63 -9.78
CA GLY A 150 17.48 0.68 -10.46
C GLY A 150 16.73 -0.59 -10.87
N GLY A 151 16.80 -0.94 -12.16
CA GLY A 151 16.26 -2.18 -12.69
C GLY A 151 17.33 -3.27 -12.73
N ILE A 152 16.96 -4.49 -12.39
CA ILE A 152 17.76 -5.67 -12.73
C ILE A 152 17.50 -5.96 -14.21
N ASP A 153 18.54 -6.24 -15.01
CA ASP A 153 18.34 -6.70 -16.38
C ASP A 153 17.72 -8.10 -16.36
N LEU A 154 16.50 -8.20 -16.88
CA LEU A 154 15.73 -9.44 -16.95
C LEU A 154 15.63 -9.97 -18.39
N SER A 155 16.38 -9.39 -19.33
CA SER A 155 16.36 -9.74 -20.76
C SER A 155 16.63 -11.24 -21.01
N THR A 156 17.42 -11.86 -20.14
CA THR A 156 17.82 -13.28 -20.22
C THR A 156 16.90 -14.22 -19.45
N ARG A 157 15.86 -13.71 -18.76
CA ARG A 157 14.97 -14.55 -17.94
C ARG A 157 14.07 -15.42 -18.83
N PRO A 158 14.02 -16.76 -18.62
CA PRO A 158 13.15 -17.65 -19.39
C PRO A 158 11.67 -17.24 -19.29
N LYS A 159 11.00 -17.10 -20.43
CA LYS A 159 9.55 -16.87 -20.49
C LYS A 159 8.83 -18.21 -20.35
N LYS A 160 7.79 -18.28 -19.51
CA LYS A 160 6.97 -19.48 -19.35
C LYS A 160 5.70 -19.34 -20.19
N THR A 161 5.50 -20.27 -21.12
CA THR A 161 4.27 -20.37 -21.91
C THR A 161 3.25 -21.20 -21.13
N VAL A 162 2.02 -20.71 -21.01
CA VAL A 162 0.90 -21.48 -20.45
C VAL A 162 -0.13 -21.68 -21.55
N GLU A 163 -0.43 -22.94 -21.87
CA GLU A 163 -1.60 -23.31 -22.66
C GLU A 163 -2.78 -23.54 -21.72
N LEU A 164 -3.85 -22.75 -21.87
CA LEU A 164 -5.12 -23.04 -21.24
C LEU A 164 -5.94 -23.91 -22.18
N ARG A 165 -6.38 -25.07 -21.68
CA ARG A 165 -7.33 -25.97 -22.34
C ARG A 165 -8.62 -25.94 -21.54
N TYR A 166 -9.71 -25.58 -22.18
CA TYR A 166 -11.04 -25.63 -21.56
C TYR A 166 -12.04 -26.28 -22.52
N GLN A 167 -12.98 -27.03 -21.95
CA GLN A 167 -14.07 -27.63 -22.71
C GLN A 167 -15.25 -26.68 -22.77
N LEU A 168 -15.69 -26.39 -23.99
CA LEU A 168 -16.97 -25.76 -24.28
C LEU A 168 -17.96 -26.84 -24.71
N ALA A 169 -19.26 -26.57 -24.56
CA ALA A 169 -20.32 -27.47 -25.01
C ALA A 169 -20.22 -27.83 -26.52
N ALA A 170 -19.52 -27.02 -27.33
CA ALA A 170 -19.31 -27.22 -28.76
C ALA A 170 -17.92 -27.81 -29.13
N GLY A 171 -17.06 -28.14 -28.15
CA GLY A 171 -15.73 -28.70 -28.40
C GLY A 171 -14.62 -28.15 -27.50
N VAL A 172 -13.37 -28.56 -27.75
CA VAL A 172 -12.19 -28.10 -26.99
C VAL A 172 -11.65 -26.82 -27.61
N ALA A 173 -11.66 -25.72 -26.85
CA ALA A 173 -10.99 -24.48 -27.22
C ALA A 173 -9.60 -24.43 -26.57
N ARG A 174 -8.63 -23.88 -27.32
CA ARG A 174 -7.25 -23.66 -26.84
C ARG A 174 -6.96 -22.17 -26.86
N ALA A 175 -6.44 -21.65 -25.76
CA ALA A 175 -5.91 -20.30 -25.70
C ALA A 175 -4.48 -20.34 -25.13
N SER A 176 -3.55 -19.71 -25.83
CA SER A 176 -2.19 -19.53 -25.35
C SER A 176 -2.07 -18.12 -24.76
N LEU A 177 -1.77 -18.03 -23.46
CA LEU A 177 -1.50 -16.75 -22.82
C LEU A 177 0.00 -16.58 -22.59
N TYR A 178 0.52 -15.43 -23.00
CA TYR A 178 1.91 -15.04 -22.74
C TYR A 178 1.96 -14.19 -21.48
N PHE A 179 2.59 -14.71 -20.43
CA PHE A 179 2.83 -13.93 -19.22
C PHE A 179 4.22 -13.30 -19.27
N HIS A 180 4.25 -11.96 -19.25
CA HIS A 180 5.45 -11.20 -19.01
C HIS A 180 5.63 -11.07 -17.50
N ASN A 181 6.69 -11.67 -16.95
CA ASN A 181 7.08 -11.47 -15.55
C ASN A 181 7.77 -10.10 -15.40
N TYR A 182 7.07 -8.99 -15.66
CA TYR A 182 7.63 -7.65 -15.50
C TYR A 182 6.79 -6.79 -14.58
N TRP A 183 7.46 -6.30 -13.55
CA TRP A 183 6.99 -5.34 -12.57
C TRP A 183 7.75 -4.03 -12.85
N GLY A 184 7.34 -3.33 -13.90
CA GLY A 184 8.01 -2.11 -14.35
C GLY A 184 7.07 -1.41 -15.31
N GLY A 185 6.17 -0.58 -14.78
CA GLY A 185 5.22 0.17 -15.58
C GLY A 185 5.95 1.18 -16.46
N ARG A 186 6.02 0.90 -17.77
CA ARG A 186 5.47 1.85 -18.73
C ARG A 186 4.10 1.32 -19.11
N ASN A 187 3.08 2.16 -18.93
CA ASN A 187 1.77 1.93 -19.50
C ASN A 187 1.90 2.10 -21.01
N ASP A 188 2.29 1.05 -21.72
CA ASP A 188 2.11 0.99 -23.16
C ASP A 188 1.05 -0.09 -23.42
N ILE A 189 -0.18 0.39 -23.59
CA ILE A 189 -1.27 -0.35 -24.21
C ILE A 189 -1.03 -0.24 -25.71
N SER A 190 -0.85 -1.37 -26.38
CA SER A 190 -1.11 -1.52 -27.82
C SER A 190 -1.90 -2.80 -28.06
#